data_AF-A0A957K017-F1
#
_entry.id   AF-A0A957K017-F1
#
_cell.length_a   1.000
_cell.length_b   1.000
_cell.length_c   1.000
_cell.angle_alpha   90.00
_cell.angle_beta   90.00
_cell.angle_gamma   90.00
#
_symmetry.space_group_name_H-M   'P 1'
#
loop_
_entity.id
_entity.type
_entity.pdbx_description
1 polymer ?
#
loop_
_entity_poly.entity_id
_entity_poly.type
_entity_poly.pdbx_seq_one_letter_code
_entity_poly.pdbx_strand_id
1 'polypeptide(L)'
;MKAATLEGSITTQNGPAISPQQSELMRLLTPAMAVDDLGIPPGLVTDLMYRLMFNEGVVSISRFVEVIRVHSQVVDDIIAGMKMDHFVEIAKAGQLGRLSYSYRLTNEGIKRAREAMERSQYVGPAPVDIDKYTKAILLQTETTKRFRPAQVEQALSHLILPEKFDRKIGPAVNSGTSLFLYGPPGNGKTTIAEAIAKMLAGGQPIWLPYALTVGGQIIQVYDPLIHHEVELSDRQLAELGIGRTASGVHNTQNGSSGTGRINKIDNRWGVFERPAVMVGGELVMESLDLRFDPITKFYEAPLQLKANGGMFLIDDFGRQTMSPQEL
;
A
#
# COMPACT_ATOMS: atom_id res chain seq x y z
N MET A 1 -34.22 -54.94 -19.15
CA MET A 1 -33.68 -53.57 -19.35
C MET A 1 -33.67 -52.85 -18.01
N LYS A 2 -32.52 -52.76 -17.35
CA LYS A 2 -32.32 -51.96 -16.14
C LYS A 2 -31.47 -50.76 -16.55
N ALA A 3 -32.00 -49.57 -16.34
CA ALA A 3 -31.32 -48.31 -16.63
C ALA A 3 -30.14 -48.11 -15.67
N ALA A 4 -28.96 -47.88 -16.23
CA ALA A 4 -27.78 -47.48 -15.48
C ALA A 4 -27.79 -45.95 -15.34
N THR A 5 -28.01 -45.47 -14.12
CA THR A 5 -27.84 -44.06 -13.76
C THR A 5 -26.35 -43.79 -13.60
N LEU A 6 -25.79 -43.04 -14.54
CA LEU A 6 -24.45 -42.47 -14.45
C LEU A 6 -24.50 -41.24 -13.54
N GLU A 7 -24.18 -41.41 -12.25
CA GLU A 7 -23.87 -40.29 -11.37
C GLU A 7 -22.46 -39.78 -11.71
N GLY A 8 -22.41 -38.71 -12.49
CA GLY A 8 -21.19 -37.94 -12.71
C GLY A 8 -20.79 -37.23 -11.43
N SER A 9 -19.78 -37.77 -10.74
CA SER A 9 -19.07 -37.09 -9.66
C SER A 9 -18.49 -35.77 -10.18
N ILE A 10 -19.10 -34.66 -9.78
CA ILE A 10 -18.55 -33.31 -9.97
C ILE A 10 -17.33 -33.22 -9.05
N THR A 11 -16.16 -33.45 -9.62
CA THR A 11 -14.89 -33.16 -8.95
C THR A 11 -14.81 -31.65 -8.76
N THR A 12 -15.18 -31.17 -7.57
CA THR A 12 -14.84 -29.81 -7.13
C THR A 12 -13.32 -29.71 -7.17
N GLN A 13 -12.77 -29.03 -8.18
CA GLN A 13 -11.38 -28.62 -8.18
C GLN A 13 -11.19 -27.68 -6.99
N ASN A 14 -10.71 -28.24 -5.88
CA ASN A 14 -10.22 -27.45 -4.75
C ASN A 14 -9.12 -26.54 -5.29
N GLY A 15 -9.36 -25.24 -5.28
CA GLY A 15 -8.31 -24.25 -5.50
C GLY A 15 -7.15 -24.48 -4.53
N PRO A 16 -5.94 -23.96 -4.83
CA PRO A 16 -4.80 -24.13 -3.95
C PRO A 16 -5.15 -23.66 -2.53
N ALA A 17 -4.87 -24.48 -1.53
CA ALA A 17 -5.10 -24.13 -0.13
C ALA A 17 -4.27 -22.88 0.23
N ILE A 18 -4.92 -21.85 0.75
CA ILE A 18 -4.27 -20.61 1.20
C ILE A 18 -3.34 -20.95 2.36
N SER A 19 -2.09 -20.49 2.33
CA SER A 19 -1.16 -20.76 3.44
C SER A 19 -1.62 -20.07 4.73
N PRO A 20 -1.24 -20.55 5.92
CA PRO A 20 -1.57 -19.87 7.19
C PRO A 20 -1.09 -18.41 7.23
N GLN A 21 0.11 -18.14 6.71
CA GLN A 21 0.67 -16.78 6.63
C GLN A 21 -0.14 -15.88 5.68
N GLN A 22 -0.55 -16.40 4.52
CA GLN A 22 -1.40 -15.67 3.58
C GLN A 22 -2.78 -15.38 4.21
N SER A 23 -3.34 -16.36 4.92
CA SER A 23 -4.62 -16.19 5.63
C SER A 23 -4.51 -15.08 6.70
N GLU A 24 -3.40 -15.05 7.45
CA GLU A 24 -3.14 -14.01 8.44
C GLU A 24 -2.96 -12.62 7.79
N LEU A 25 -2.21 -12.53 6.69
CA LEU A 25 -2.07 -11.29 5.93
C LEU A 25 -3.44 -10.77 5.48
N MET A 26 -4.27 -11.64 4.92
CA MET A 26 -5.62 -11.27 4.48
C MET A 26 -6.53 -10.82 5.63
N ARG A 27 -6.36 -11.39 6.83
CA ARG A 27 -7.03 -10.92 8.03
C ARG A 27 -6.58 -9.49 8.40
N LEU A 28 -5.29 -9.19 8.33
CA LEU A 28 -4.78 -7.83 8.56
C LEU A 28 -5.31 -6.85 7.50
N LEU A 29 -5.43 -7.29 6.25
CA LEU A 29 -5.94 -6.47 5.14
C LEU A 29 -7.48 -6.42 5.09
N THR A 30 -8.20 -6.95 6.07
CA THR A 30 -9.67 -6.85 6.10
C THR A 30 -10.09 -5.42 6.44
N PRO A 31 -11.07 -4.83 5.72
CA PRO A 31 -11.56 -3.48 6.02
C PRO A 31 -12.15 -3.40 7.42
N ALA A 32 -11.79 -2.35 8.16
CA ALA A 32 -12.48 -1.98 9.38
C ALA A 32 -13.84 -1.37 9.03
N MET A 33 -14.90 -1.90 9.63
CA MET A 33 -16.28 -1.43 9.40
C MET A 33 -16.74 -0.43 10.48
N ALA A 34 -16.02 -0.36 11.60
CA ALA A 34 -16.21 0.60 12.67
C ALA A 34 -14.92 1.41 12.92
N VAL A 35 -15.07 2.62 13.46
CA VAL A 35 -13.95 3.55 13.69
C VAL A 35 -12.92 2.97 14.65
N ASP A 36 -13.38 2.31 15.72
CA ASP A 36 -12.51 1.73 16.76
C ASP A 36 -11.68 0.53 16.23
N ASP A 37 -12.16 -0.14 15.17
CA ASP A 37 -11.48 -1.28 14.55
C ASP A 37 -10.36 -0.86 13.58
N LEU A 38 -10.20 0.45 13.31
CA LEU A 38 -9.16 0.94 12.40
C LEU A 38 -7.74 0.74 12.94
N GLY A 39 -7.61 0.51 14.25
CA GLY A 39 -6.33 0.37 14.94
C GLY A 39 -5.59 1.70 15.11
N ILE A 40 -6.28 2.83 14.99
CA ILE A 40 -5.74 4.18 15.16
C ILE A 40 -6.73 5.04 15.98
N PRO A 41 -6.28 6.13 16.63
CA PRO A 41 -7.19 6.99 17.38
C PRO A 41 -8.33 7.54 16.50
N PRO A 42 -9.61 7.44 16.91
CA PRO A 42 -10.75 7.93 16.13
C PRO A 42 -10.62 9.39 15.69
N GLY A 43 -10.12 10.25 16.59
CA GLY A 43 -9.92 11.67 16.34
C GLY A 43 -8.95 11.95 15.18
N LEU A 44 -8.02 11.04 14.86
CA LEU A 44 -7.12 11.20 13.73
C LEU A 44 -7.89 11.17 12.40
N VAL A 45 -8.88 10.27 12.28
CA VAL A 45 -9.74 10.15 11.09
C VAL A 45 -10.71 11.31 11.00
N THR A 46 -11.30 11.70 12.14
CA THR A 46 -12.15 12.90 12.20
C THR A 46 -11.39 14.16 11.78
N ASP A 47 -10.13 14.32 12.20
CA ASP A 47 -9.27 15.42 11.77
C ASP A 47 -9.00 15.39 10.26
N LEU A 48 -8.76 14.22 9.66
CA LEU A 48 -8.62 14.09 8.20
C LEU A 48 -9.90 14.53 7.48
N MET A 49 -11.07 14.16 8.00
CA MET A 49 -12.35 14.57 7.44
C MET A 49 -12.56 16.07 7.54
N TYR A 50 -12.26 16.69 8.69
CA TYR A 50 -12.28 18.14 8.84
C TYR A 50 -11.38 18.85 7.82
N ARG A 51 -10.14 18.40 7.66
CA ARG A 51 -9.17 19.01 6.73
C ARG A 51 -9.61 18.89 5.28
N LEU A 52 -10.13 17.73 4.89
CA LEU A 52 -10.68 17.53 3.54
C LEU A 52 -11.85 18.48 3.27
N MET A 53 -12.80 18.59 4.21
CA MET A 53 -13.93 19.51 4.06
C MET A 53 -13.51 20.98 4.08
N PHE A 54 -12.48 21.33 4.84
CA PHE A 54 -11.95 22.68 4.86
C PHE A 54 -11.33 23.07 3.51
N ASN A 55 -10.64 22.13 2.86
CA ASN A 55 -10.01 22.35 1.55
C ASN A 55 -11.02 22.35 0.40
N GLU A 56 -11.96 21.40 0.38
CA GLU A 56 -12.89 21.21 -0.75
C GLU A 56 -14.25 21.89 -0.56
N GLY A 57 -14.56 22.35 0.66
CA GLY A 57 -15.80 23.03 1.02
C GLY A 57 -17.02 22.11 1.17
N VAL A 58 -17.43 21.47 0.07
CA VAL A 58 -18.58 20.53 0.05
C VAL A 58 -18.09 19.16 -0.38
N VAL A 59 -18.23 18.15 0.49
CA VAL A 59 -17.65 16.82 0.30
C VAL A 59 -18.72 15.74 0.43
N SER A 60 -18.74 14.78 -0.50
CA SER A 60 -19.63 13.61 -0.45
C SER A 60 -18.99 12.44 0.31
N ILE A 61 -19.80 11.48 0.75
CA ILE A 61 -19.29 10.24 1.37
C ILE A 61 -18.35 9.50 0.41
N SER A 62 -18.69 9.41 -0.88
CA SER A 62 -17.81 8.79 -1.88
C SER A 62 -16.45 9.46 -1.96
N ARG A 63 -16.38 10.79 -1.84
CA ARG A 63 -15.13 11.54 -1.87
C ARG A 63 -14.28 11.31 -0.61
N PHE A 64 -14.90 11.20 0.58
CA PHE A 64 -14.17 10.78 1.78
C PHE A 64 -13.58 9.38 1.63
N VAL A 65 -14.35 8.43 1.10
CA VAL A 65 -13.86 7.05 0.89
C VAL A 65 -12.71 7.03 -0.12
N GLU A 66 -12.79 7.84 -1.19
CA GLU A 66 -11.73 7.93 -2.20
C GLU A 66 -10.42 8.50 -1.61
N VAL A 67 -10.51 9.60 -0.86
CA VAL A 67 -9.34 10.33 -0.36
C VAL A 67 -8.78 9.70 0.91
N ILE A 68 -9.63 9.44 1.90
CA ILE A 68 -9.25 8.94 3.23
C ILE A 68 -9.15 7.41 3.24
N ARG A 69 -9.74 6.72 2.24
CA ARG A 69 -9.58 5.28 2.05
C ARG A 69 -10.01 4.40 3.23
N VAL A 70 -10.96 4.90 4.04
CA VAL A 70 -11.69 4.10 5.03
C VAL A 70 -13.03 3.66 4.46
N HIS A 71 -13.61 2.62 5.05
CA HIS A 71 -14.89 2.08 4.59
C HIS A 71 -16.03 3.12 4.74
N SER A 72 -17.02 3.09 3.84
CA SER A 72 -18.12 4.07 3.83
C SER A 72 -18.93 4.10 5.12
N GLN A 73 -19.06 2.96 5.80
CA GLN A 73 -19.71 2.85 7.12
C GLN A 73 -19.00 3.70 8.17
N VAL A 74 -17.66 3.60 8.26
CA VAL A 74 -16.82 4.40 9.16
C VAL A 74 -17.02 5.90 8.88
N VAL A 75 -17.07 6.28 7.60
CA VAL A 75 -17.32 7.67 7.20
C VAL A 75 -18.72 8.14 7.64
N ASP A 76 -19.77 7.36 7.39
CA ASP A 76 -21.14 7.74 7.76
C ASP A 76 -21.30 7.84 9.29
N ASP A 77 -20.68 6.93 10.05
CA ASP A 77 -20.70 6.96 11.52
C ASP A 77 -20.04 8.24 12.06
N ILE A 78 -18.86 8.62 11.54
CA ILE A 78 -18.18 9.85 11.95
C ILE A 78 -18.99 11.09 11.56
N ILE A 79 -19.53 11.14 10.33
CA ILE A 79 -20.39 12.26 9.90
C ILE A 79 -21.66 12.36 10.74
N ALA A 80 -22.26 11.23 11.13
CA ALA A 80 -23.43 11.23 11.99
C ALA A 80 -23.10 11.89 13.35
N GLY A 81 -21.96 11.57 13.95
CA GLY A 81 -21.46 12.24 15.16
C GLY A 81 -21.22 13.73 14.96
N MET A 82 -20.45 14.10 13.91
CA MET A 82 -20.18 15.51 13.58
C MET A 82 -21.46 16.31 13.34
N LYS A 83 -22.51 15.68 12.79
CA LYS A 83 -23.81 16.32 12.56
C LYS A 83 -24.58 16.50 13.87
N MET A 84 -24.56 15.50 14.75
CA MET A 84 -25.18 15.57 16.07
C MET A 84 -24.56 16.71 16.91
N ASP A 85 -23.24 16.90 16.79
CA ASP A 85 -22.49 17.96 17.45
C ASP A 85 -22.56 19.32 16.71
N HIS A 86 -23.36 19.41 15.63
CA HIS A 86 -23.55 20.62 14.82
C HIS A 86 -22.28 21.17 14.13
N PHE A 87 -21.26 20.33 13.90
CA PHE A 87 -20.06 20.71 13.15
C PHE A 87 -20.24 20.63 11.63
N VAL A 88 -21.17 19.80 11.15
CA VAL A 88 -21.48 19.66 9.73
C VAL A 88 -22.96 19.78 9.45
N GLU A 89 -23.29 20.24 8.26
CA GLU A 89 -24.65 20.31 7.73
C GLU A 89 -24.75 19.72 6.33
N ILE A 90 -25.96 19.33 5.92
CA ILE A 90 -26.19 18.78 4.59
C ILE A 90 -26.24 19.95 3.61
N ALA A 91 -25.25 20.01 2.71
CA ALA A 91 -25.21 21.00 1.63
C ALA A 91 -26.08 20.57 0.44
N LYS A 92 -26.10 19.27 0.14
CA LYS A 92 -26.91 18.68 -0.94
C LYS A 92 -27.45 17.32 -0.50
N ALA A 93 -28.77 17.14 -0.61
CA ALA A 93 -29.41 15.84 -0.44
C ALA A 93 -29.50 15.13 -1.80
N GLY A 94 -29.03 13.89 -1.86
CA GLY A 94 -29.18 13.03 -3.04
C GLY A 94 -30.45 12.18 -2.99
N GLN A 95 -30.83 11.62 -4.13
CA GLN A 95 -32.06 10.83 -4.27
C GLN A 95 -31.94 9.40 -3.70
N LEU A 96 -30.73 8.89 -3.48
CA LEU A 96 -30.46 7.50 -3.12
C LEU A 96 -29.96 7.37 -1.67
N GLY A 97 -30.73 7.93 -0.73
CA GLY A 97 -30.44 7.84 0.71
C GLY A 97 -29.21 8.63 1.17
N ARG A 98 -28.83 8.46 2.44
CA ARG A 98 -27.78 9.25 3.12
C ARG A 98 -26.39 9.13 2.47
N LEU A 99 -26.08 7.98 1.87
CA LEU A 99 -24.80 7.75 1.18
C LEU A 99 -24.59 8.67 -0.02
N SER A 100 -25.66 9.24 -0.58
CA SER A 100 -25.62 10.18 -1.69
C SER A 100 -25.55 11.66 -1.25
N TYR A 101 -25.48 11.93 0.06
CA TYR A 101 -25.44 13.30 0.58
C TYR A 101 -24.05 13.91 0.45
N SER A 102 -24.03 15.23 0.30
CA SER A 102 -22.82 16.04 0.42
C SER A 102 -22.95 16.98 1.62
N TYR A 103 -21.86 17.08 2.37
CA TYR A 103 -21.81 17.81 3.63
C TYR A 103 -20.89 19.01 3.50
N ARG A 104 -21.16 20.05 4.27
CA ARG A 104 -20.25 21.18 4.48
C ARG A 104 -20.06 21.46 5.96
N LEU A 105 -18.97 22.13 6.30
CA LEU A 105 -18.73 22.59 7.66
C LEU A 105 -19.65 23.76 8.01
N THR A 106 -20.18 23.74 9.24
CA THR A 106 -20.81 24.91 9.87
C THR A 106 -19.72 25.89 10.35
N ASN A 107 -20.11 27.04 10.90
CA ASN A 107 -19.15 27.98 11.48
C ASN A 107 -18.33 27.37 12.64
N GLU A 108 -18.94 26.55 13.49
CA GLU A 108 -18.22 25.83 14.56
C GLU A 108 -17.34 24.72 13.98
N GLY A 109 -17.81 24.01 12.94
CA GLY A 109 -17.00 23.03 12.21
C GLY A 109 -15.77 23.66 11.56
N ILE A 110 -15.89 24.87 11.01
CA ILE A 110 -14.76 25.62 10.44
C ILE A 110 -13.70 25.93 11.51
N LYS A 111 -14.11 26.25 12.75
CA LYS A 111 -13.15 26.47 13.86
C LYS A 111 -12.38 25.18 14.19
N ARG A 112 -13.09 24.06 14.37
CA ARG A 112 -12.47 22.75 14.60
C ARG A 112 -11.55 22.33 13.46
N ALA A 113 -11.93 22.61 12.22
CA ALA A 113 -11.11 22.29 11.07
C ALA A 113 -9.82 23.13 11.01
N ARG A 114 -9.86 24.40 11.44
CA ARG A 114 -8.64 25.21 11.59
C ARG A 114 -7.70 24.62 12.65
N GLU A 115 -8.21 24.20 13.79
CA GLU A 115 -7.40 23.52 14.82
C GLU A 115 -6.78 22.21 14.28
N ALA A 116 -7.53 21.44 13.49
CA ALA A 116 -7.02 20.24 12.84
C ALA A 116 -5.90 20.55 11.83
N MET A 117 -6.04 21.63 11.04
CA MET A 117 -5.01 22.12 10.12
C MET A 117 -3.77 22.65 10.84
N GLU A 118 -3.94 23.26 12.01
CA GLU A 118 -2.83 23.72 12.83
C GLU A 118 -2.00 22.57 13.40
N ARG A 119 -2.62 21.41 13.67
CA ARG A 119 -1.90 20.21 14.10
C ARG A 119 -1.15 19.53 12.97
N SER A 120 -1.80 19.38 11.81
CA SER A 120 -1.21 18.78 10.61
C SER A 120 -2.01 19.17 9.38
N GLN A 121 -1.37 19.38 8.24
CA GLN A 121 -2.02 19.65 6.95
C GLN A 121 -2.16 18.39 6.08
N TYR A 122 -1.79 17.21 6.59
CA TYR A 122 -1.94 15.97 5.84
C TYR A 122 -3.41 15.70 5.49
N VAL A 123 -3.68 15.58 4.18
CA VAL A 123 -4.97 15.17 3.62
C VAL A 123 -4.72 14.07 2.61
N GLY A 124 -5.20 12.88 2.91
CA GLY A 124 -4.95 11.67 2.14
C GLY A 124 -5.45 10.44 2.88
N PRO A 125 -4.99 9.24 2.47
CA PRO A 125 -5.42 8.00 3.09
C PRO A 125 -5.18 8.00 4.60
N ALA A 126 -6.15 7.50 5.37
CA ALA A 126 -5.97 7.32 6.80
C ALA A 126 -4.77 6.40 7.05
N PRO A 127 -3.89 6.76 8.00
CA PRO A 127 -2.69 5.99 8.22
C PRO A 127 -3.01 4.63 8.85
N VAL A 128 -2.04 3.74 8.76
CA VAL A 128 -2.04 2.42 9.39
C VAL A 128 -1.04 2.43 10.54
N ASP A 129 -1.41 1.78 11.64
CA ASP A 129 -0.51 1.63 12.79
C ASP A 129 0.78 0.86 12.42
N ILE A 130 1.91 1.30 12.98
CA ILE A 130 3.24 0.75 12.67
C ILE A 130 3.37 -0.74 13.03
N ASP A 131 2.68 -1.23 14.05
CA ASP A 131 2.73 -2.64 14.42
C ASP A 131 1.96 -3.49 13.41
N LYS A 132 0.81 -2.98 12.94
CA LYS A 132 0.04 -3.62 11.86
C LYS A 132 0.84 -3.67 10.56
N TYR A 133 1.53 -2.58 10.23
CA TYR A 133 2.47 -2.52 9.11
C TYR A 133 3.59 -3.57 9.23
N THR A 134 4.27 -3.59 10.37
CA THR A 134 5.42 -4.47 10.61
C THR A 134 5.04 -5.94 10.45
N LYS A 135 3.91 -6.35 11.05
CA LYS A 135 3.37 -7.71 10.89
C LYS A 135 3.07 -8.05 9.43
N ALA A 136 2.41 -7.15 8.71
CA ALA A 136 2.06 -7.38 7.30
C ALA A 136 3.30 -7.49 6.40
N ILE A 137 4.35 -6.70 6.64
CA ILE A 137 5.59 -6.80 5.89
C ILE A 137 6.26 -8.16 6.12
N LEU A 138 6.42 -8.58 7.38
CA LEU A 138 7.06 -9.86 7.73
C LEU A 138 6.33 -11.04 7.08
N LEU A 139 4.99 -11.07 7.13
CA LEU A 139 4.19 -12.12 6.49
C LEU A 139 4.39 -12.21 4.98
N GLN A 140 4.68 -11.08 4.32
CA GLN A 140 4.92 -11.00 2.88
C GLN A 140 6.36 -11.30 2.47
N THR A 141 7.34 -11.05 3.34
CA THR A 141 8.76 -11.16 3.01
C THR A 141 9.37 -12.50 3.44
N GLU A 142 9.00 -13.07 4.58
CA GLU A 142 9.57 -14.31 5.14
C GLU A 142 9.36 -15.54 4.24
N THR A 143 8.30 -15.52 3.42
CA THR A 143 7.90 -16.64 2.55
C THR A 143 7.99 -16.30 1.06
N THR A 144 8.67 -15.21 0.69
CA THR A 144 8.76 -14.75 -0.70
C THR A 144 9.22 -15.90 -1.60
N LYS A 145 8.47 -16.14 -2.69
CA LYS A 145 8.87 -17.13 -3.70
C LYS A 145 10.27 -16.77 -4.20
N ARG A 146 11.24 -17.64 -3.91
CA ARG A 146 12.62 -17.49 -4.38
C ARG A 146 12.65 -17.44 -5.91
N PHE A 147 13.42 -16.52 -6.45
CA PHE A 147 13.70 -16.46 -7.88
C PHE A 147 14.42 -17.73 -8.32
N ARG A 148 13.91 -18.35 -9.38
CA ARG A 148 14.52 -19.52 -9.99
C ARG A 148 15.83 -19.11 -10.68
N PRO A 149 16.84 -20.00 -10.76
CA PRO A 149 18.09 -19.71 -11.47
C PRO A 149 17.88 -19.14 -12.88
N ALA A 150 16.94 -19.71 -13.64
CA ALA A 150 16.61 -19.24 -14.98
C ALA A 150 16.10 -17.78 -15.03
N GLN A 151 15.41 -17.31 -13.98
CA GLN A 151 14.96 -15.91 -13.90
C GLN A 151 16.13 -14.96 -13.68
N VAL A 152 17.08 -15.36 -12.82
CA VAL A 152 18.31 -14.59 -12.57
C VAL A 152 19.18 -14.54 -13.83
N GLU A 153 19.36 -15.69 -14.49
CA GLU A 153 20.09 -15.79 -15.76
C GLU A 153 19.45 -14.90 -16.84
N GLN A 154 18.13 -14.97 -17.00
CA GLN A 154 17.40 -14.13 -17.94
C GLN A 154 17.56 -12.64 -17.62
N ALA A 155 17.44 -12.25 -16.35
CA ALA A 155 17.59 -10.86 -15.93
C ALA A 155 18.98 -10.31 -16.25
N LEU A 156 20.02 -11.13 -16.16
CA LEU A 156 21.41 -10.74 -16.41
C LEU A 156 21.89 -11.00 -17.84
N SER A 157 21.08 -11.64 -18.69
CA SER A 157 21.47 -12.11 -20.03
C SER A 157 21.95 -11.03 -21.00
N HIS A 158 21.58 -9.77 -20.77
CA HIS A 158 22.00 -8.62 -21.56
C HIS A 158 23.37 -8.06 -21.12
N LEU A 159 23.99 -8.63 -20.07
CA LEU A 159 25.27 -8.21 -19.53
C LEU A 159 26.37 -9.23 -19.84
N ILE A 160 27.56 -8.74 -20.18
CA ILE A 160 28.75 -9.59 -20.37
C ILE A 160 29.37 -9.84 -18.99
N LEU A 161 29.09 -11.01 -18.42
CA LEU A 161 29.52 -11.39 -17.06
C LEU A 161 30.40 -12.65 -17.08
N PRO A 162 31.25 -12.86 -16.05
CA PRO A 162 32.01 -14.09 -15.90
C PRO A 162 31.10 -15.33 -15.88
N GLU A 163 31.61 -16.45 -16.37
CA GLU A 163 30.86 -17.71 -16.38
C GLU A 163 30.37 -18.07 -14.96
N LYS A 164 29.11 -18.48 -14.83
CA LYS A 164 28.45 -18.87 -13.56
C LYS A 164 28.29 -17.71 -12.55
N PHE A 165 28.38 -16.45 -12.99
CA PHE A 165 28.13 -15.30 -12.11
C PHE A 165 26.70 -15.28 -11.54
N ASP A 166 25.72 -15.63 -12.37
CA ASP A 166 24.30 -15.84 -12.02
C ASP A 166 24.14 -16.80 -10.82
N ARG A 167 24.96 -17.86 -10.76
CA ARG A 167 24.95 -18.85 -9.68
C ARG A 167 25.50 -18.32 -8.36
N LYS A 168 26.35 -17.29 -8.40
CA LYS A 168 26.89 -16.63 -7.21
C LYS A 168 25.93 -15.56 -6.67
N ILE A 169 25.34 -14.78 -7.57
CA ILE A 169 24.46 -13.66 -7.21
C ILE A 169 23.05 -14.11 -6.83
N GLY A 170 22.53 -15.16 -7.48
CA GLY A 170 21.17 -15.67 -7.25
C GLY A 170 20.87 -16.01 -5.79
N PRO A 171 21.74 -16.74 -5.06
CA PRO A 171 21.56 -16.97 -3.62
C PRO A 171 21.51 -15.70 -2.78
N ALA A 172 22.33 -14.69 -3.10
CA ALA A 172 22.38 -13.42 -2.37
C ALA A 172 21.14 -12.55 -2.61
N VAL A 173 20.60 -12.56 -3.84
CA VAL A 173 19.31 -11.89 -4.12
C VAL A 173 18.16 -12.61 -3.39
N ASN A 174 18.19 -13.95 -3.36
CA ASN A 174 17.16 -14.74 -2.69
C ASN A 174 17.23 -14.73 -1.16
N SER A 175 18.38 -14.39 -0.56
CA SER A 175 18.49 -14.26 0.90
C SER A 175 17.82 -12.98 1.42
N GLY A 176 17.56 -12.00 0.55
CA GLY A 176 16.98 -10.72 0.96
C GLY A 176 17.88 -9.91 1.90
N THR A 177 19.15 -10.27 1.98
CA THR A 177 20.16 -9.60 2.81
C THR A 177 20.87 -8.51 2.04
N SER A 178 21.50 -7.57 2.74
CA SER A 178 22.35 -6.55 2.12
C SER A 178 23.45 -7.19 1.27
N LEU A 179 23.66 -6.63 0.09
CA LEU A 179 24.67 -7.09 -0.87
C LEU A 179 25.58 -5.91 -1.22
N PHE A 180 26.89 -6.13 -1.12
CA PHE A 180 27.89 -5.16 -1.52
C PHE A 180 28.58 -5.59 -2.82
N LEU A 181 28.39 -4.81 -3.89
CA LEU A 181 29.05 -5.02 -5.17
C LEU A 181 30.29 -4.13 -5.27
N TYR A 182 31.48 -4.71 -5.32
CA TYR A 182 32.75 -3.99 -5.39
C TYR A 182 33.57 -4.36 -6.64
N GLY A 183 34.38 -3.41 -7.10
CA GLY A 183 35.28 -3.59 -8.24
C GLY A 183 35.62 -2.28 -8.95
N PRO A 184 36.55 -2.29 -9.91
CA PRO A 184 36.92 -1.11 -10.71
C PRO A 184 35.72 -0.36 -11.33
N PRO A 185 35.83 0.96 -11.58
CA PRO A 185 34.81 1.71 -12.32
C PRO A 185 34.64 1.14 -13.74
N GLY A 186 33.44 1.20 -14.29
CA GLY A 186 33.13 0.70 -15.64
C GLY A 186 32.76 -0.79 -15.75
N ASN A 187 32.80 -1.58 -14.66
CA ASN A 187 32.44 -3.00 -14.66
C ASN A 187 30.92 -3.28 -14.54
N GLY A 188 30.06 -2.30 -14.81
CA GLY A 188 28.60 -2.49 -14.85
C GLY A 188 27.93 -2.80 -13.50
N LYS A 189 28.51 -2.40 -12.37
CA LYS A 189 27.94 -2.63 -11.02
C LYS A 189 26.51 -2.09 -10.89
N THR A 190 26.33 -0.81 -11.27
CA THR A 190 25.02 -0.14 -11.33
C THR A 190 24.07 -0.89 -12.26
N THR A 191 24.55 -1.31 -13.43
CA THR A 191 23.74 -2.04 -14.42
C THR A 191 23.30 -3.42 -13.91
N ILE A 192 24.16 -4.14 -13.17
CA ILE A 192 23.79 -5.39 -12.50
C ILE A 192 22.71 -5.13 -11.45
N ALA A 193 22.87 -4.08 -10.64
CA ALA A 193 21.91 -3.74 -9.60
C ALA A 193 20.54 -3.32 -10.19
N GLU A 194 20.53 -2.53 -11.27
CA GLU A 194 19.32 -2.21 -12.03
C GLU A 194 18.62 -3.44 -12.61
N ALA A 195 19.38 -4.39 -13.14
CA ALA A 195 18.83 -5.64 -13.67
C ALA A 195 18.15 -6.46 -12.56
N ILE A 196 18.75 -6.50 -11.36
CA ILE A 196 18.16 -7.15 -10.19
C ILE A 196 16.91 -6.39 -9.71
N ALA A 197 16.96 -5.06 -9.65
CA ALA A 197 15.80 -4.23 -9.27
C ALA A 197 14.60 -4.48 -10.19
N LYS A 198 14.82 -4.50 -11.51
CA LYS A 198 13.78 -4.82 -12.51
C LYS A 198 13.22 -6.24 -12.32
N MET A 199 14.08 -7.21 -12.02
CA MET A 199 13.65 -8.58 -11.73
C MET A 199 12.78 -8.65 -10.46
N LEU A 200 13.14 -7.89 -9.41
CA LEU A 200 12.37 -7.80 -8.17
C LEU A 200 11.00 -7.15 -8.40
N ALA A 201 10.96 -6.04 -9.15
CA ALA A 201 9.74 -5.33 -9.51
C ALA A 201 8.77 -6.24 -10.31
N GLY A 202 9.30 -7.01 -11.27
CA GLY A 202 8.55 -8.02 -12.03
C GLY A 202 8.19 -9.30 -11.27
N GLY A 203 8.52 -9.38 -9.97
CA GLY A 203 8.23 -10.50 -9.09
C GLY A 203 6.79 -10.51 -8.56
N GLN A 204 6.62 -11.05 -7.35
CA GLN A 204 5.33 -10.97 -6.66
C GLN A 204 5.13 -9.55 -6.10
N PRO A 205 3.98 -8.89 -6.41
CA PRO A 205 3.64 -7.59 -5.84
C PRO A 205 3.61 -7.59 -4.32
N ILE A 206 3.64 -6.39 -3.74
CA ILE A 206 3.64 -6.17 -2.29
C ILE A 206 2.51 -5.22 -1.88
N TRP A 207 1.90 -5.52 -0.73
CA TRP A 207 0.96 -4.64 -0.04
C TRP A 207 1.71 -3.66 0.85
N LEU A 208 1.51 -2.37 0.58
CA LEU A 208 2.06 -1.27 1.38
C LEU A 208 0.94 -0.29 1.74
N PRO A 209 0.93 0.28 2.96
CA PRO A 209 0.00 1.34 3.28
C PRO A 209 0.46 2.67 2.68
N TYR A 210 -0.48 3.55 2.36
CA TYR A 210 -0.13 4.87 1.83
C TYR A 210 0.51 5.79 2.90
N ALA A 211 0.13 5.60 4.15
CA ALA A 211 0.68 6.32 5.29
C ALA A 211 0.67 5.44 6.54
N LEU A 212 1.56 5.77 7.47
CA LEU A 212 1.71 5.13 8.77
C LEU A 212 1.43 6.11 9.89
N THR A 213 1.15 5.59 11.08
CA THR A 213 1.08 6.41 12.29
C THR A 213 1.91 5.82 13.42
N VAL A 214 2.60 6.70 14.16
CA VAL A 214 3.37 6.38 15.36
C VAL A 214 3.11 7.47 16.39
N GLY A 215 2.55 7.13 17.55
CA GLY A 215 2.25 8.12 18.60
C GLY A 215 1.32 9.25 18.13
N GLY A 216 0.42 8.97 17.18
CA GLY A 216 -0.50 9.96 16.59
C GLY A 216 0.11 10.88 15.52
N GLN A 217 1.42 10.78 15.27
CA GLN A 217 2.07 11.45 14.14
C GLN A 217 1.81 10.67 12.85
N ILE A 218 1.67 11.38 11.73
CA ILE A 218 1.46 10.78 10.41
C ILE A 218 2.80 10.73 9.67
N ILE A 219 3.12 9.56 9.13
CA ILE A 219 4.30 9.33 8.28
C ILE A 219 3.81 8.94 6.89
N GLN A 220 4.01 9.80 5.89
CA GLN A 220 3.67 9.49 4.51
C GLN A 220 4.68 8.50 3.92
N VAL A 221 4.20 7.33 3.50
CA VAL A 221 5.02 6.28 2.88
C VAL A 221 4.92 6.35 1.36
N TYR A 222 3.69 6.47 0.85
CA TYR A 222 3.45 6.50 -0.58
C TYR A 222 4.10 7.70 -1.25
N ASP A 223 4.81 7.38 -2.31
CA ASP A 223 5.52 8.30 -3.18
C ASP A 223 5.25 7.87 -4.63
N PRO A 224 4.57 8.69 -5.45
CA PRO A 224 4.17 8.32 -6.81
C PRO A 224 5.35 8.10 -7.76
N LEU A 225 6.57 8.55 -7.40
CA LEU A 225 7.77 8.31 -8.19
C LEU A 225 8.41 6.95 -7.90
N ILE A 226 8.06 6.32 -6.77
CA ILE A 226 8.65 5.06 -6.31
C ILE A 226 7.62 3.92 -6.35
N HIS A 227 6.38 4.21 -5.98
CA HIS A 227 5.34 3.21 -5.75
C HIS A 227 4.41 3.13 -6.95
N HIS A 228 4.63 2.14 -7.81
CA HIS A 228 3.79 1.88 -8.97
C HIS A 228 2.70 0.88 -8.62
N GLU A 229 1.44 1.36 -8.57
CA GLU A 229 0.28 0.51 -8.27
C GLU A 229 0.08 -0.56 -9.34
N VAL A 230 -0.31 -1.76 -8.91
CA VAL A 230 -0.64 -2.87 -9.81
C VAL A 230 -2.06 -3.36 -9.58
N GLU A 231 -2.76 -3.64 -10.68
CA GLU A 231 -4.06 -4.29 -10.62
C GLU A 231 -3.87 -5.81 -10.54
N LEU A 232 -4.44 -6.43 -9.50
CA LEU A 232 -4.40 -7.88 -9.36
C LEU A 232 -5.39 -8.54 -10.32
N SER A 233 -4.90 -9.50 -11.12
CA SER A 233 -5.76 -10.32 -11.98
C SER A 233 -6.76 -11.14 -11.17
N ASP A 234 -7.88 -11.54 -11.79
CA ASP A 234 -8.89 -12.43 -11.20
C ASP A 234 -8.30 -13.68 -10.57
N ARG A 235 -7.25 -14.24 -11.21
CA ARG A 235 -6.52 -15.39 -10.71
C ARG A 235 -5.75 -15.07 -9.43
N GLN A 236 -5.02 -13.96 -9.40
CA GLN A 236 -4.27 -13.55 -8.20
C GLN A 236 -5.21 -13.25 -7.04
N LEU A 237 -6.35 -12.59 -7.30
CA LEU A 237 -7.38 -12.37 -6.30
C LEU A 237 -7.95 -13.69 -5.75
N ALA A 238 -8.21 -14.67 -6.62
CA ALA A 238 -8.68 -15.99 -6.21
C ALA A 238 -7.62 -16.74 -5.37
N GLU A 239 -6.34 -16.64 -5.73
CA GLU A 239 -5.22 -17.20 -4.96
C GLU A 239 -5.09 -16.57 -3.55
N LEU A 240 -5.53 -15.32 -3.39
CA LEU A 240 -5.62 -14.63 -2.10
C LEU A 240 -6.92 -14.91 -1.33
N GLY A 241 -7.80 -15.78 -1.84
CA GLY A 241 -9.12 -16.02 -1.25
C GLY A 241 -10.13 -14.89 -1.45
N ILE A 242 -9.82 -13.92 -2.31
CA ILE A 242 -10.65 -12.75 -2.61
C ILE A 242 -11.56 -13.09 -3.79
N GLY A 243 -12.55 -13.95 -3.55
CA GLY A 243 -13.51 -14.36 -4.58
C GLY A 243 -14.56 -13.28 -4.92
N ARG A 244 -15.15 -13.35 -6.12
CA ARG A 244 -16.37 -12.60 -6.46
C ARG A 244 -17.50 -13.06 -5.54
N THR A 245 -18.14 -12.16 -4.79
CA THR A 245 -19.38 -12.51 -4.06
C THR A 245 -20.51 -12.73 -5.05
N ALA A 246 -21.27 -13.81 -4.89
CA ALA A 246 -22.44 -14.15 -5.72
C ALA A 246 -23.57 -13.10 -5.68
N SER A 247 -23.52 -12.12 -4.76
CA SER A 247 -24.56 -11.09 -4.59
C SER A 247 -24.45 -9.89 -5.54
N GLY A 248 -23.60 -9.95 -6.56
CA GLY A 248 -23.37 -8.87 -7.53
C GLY A 248 -23.79 -9.20 -8.97
N VAL A 249 -24.67 -10.18 -9.21
CA VAL A 249 -25.23 -10.43 -10.55
C VAL A 249 -26.34 -9.41 -10.81
N HIS A 250 -25.97 -8.14 -10.98
CA HIS A 250 -26.76 -7.21 -11.77
C HIS A 250 -25.97 -6.87 -13.02
N ASN A 251 -26.57 -7.25 -14.13
CA ASN A 251 -26.08 -7.15 -15.49
C ASN A 251 -25.94 -5.67 -15.86
N THR A 252 -24.75 -5.09 -15.70
CA THR A 252 -24.44 -3.78 -16.28
C THR A 252 -23.52 -3.99 -17.48
N GLN A 253 -24.11 -4.01 -18.67
CA GLN A 253 -23.41 -3.96 -19.96
C GLN A 253 -22.70 -2.62 -20.23
N ASN A 254 -22.40 -1.80 -19.22
CA ASN A 254 -21.68 -0.55 -19.37
C ASN A 254 -20.55 -0.44 -18.33
N GLY A 255 -19.32 -0.79 -18.73
CA GLY A 255 -18.08 -0.10 -18.38
C GLY A 255 -17.67 0.21 -16.93
N SER A 256 -18.29 -0.34 -15.88
CA SER A 256 -17.87 -0.09 -14.49
C SER A 256 -17.68 -1.38 -13.68
N SER A 257 -16.65 -2.13 -14.06
CA SER A 257 -16.20 -3.39 -13.46
C SER A 257 -15.46 -3.22 -12.12
N GLY A 258 -15.98 -2.45 -11.16
CA GLY A 258 -15.22 -2.08 -9.95
C GLY A 258 -15.88 -2.26 -8.58
N THR A 259 -17.19 -2.10 -8.44
CA THR A 259 -17.78 -1.75 -7.13
C THR A 259 -17.92 -2.92 -6.14
N GLY A 260 -18.01 -4.17 -6.61
CA GLY A 260 -18.09 -5.35 -5.72
C GLY A 260 -16.75 -5.85 -5.16
N ARG A 261 -15.62 -5.34 -5.68
CA ARG A 261 -14.26 -5.77 -5.31
C ARG A 261 -13.68 -4.99 -4.13
N ILE A 262 -14.11 -3.73 -3.98
CA ILE A 262 -13.58 -2.73 -3.05
C ILE A 262 -13.94 -3.03 -1.57
N ASN A 263 -14.88 -3.94 -1.31
CA ASN A 263 -15.37 -4.22 0.06
C ASN A 263 -14.64 -5.35 0.80
N LYS A 264 -13.60 -5.95 0.21
CA LYS A 264 -12.88 -7.08 0.84
C LYS A 264 -11.48 -6.75 1.32
N ILE A 265 -10.96 -5.59 0.96
CA ILE A 265 -9.59 -5.18 1.28
C ILE A 265 -9.63 -3.76 1.86
N ASP A 266 -8.89 -3.55 2.94
CA ASP A 266 -8.66 -2.26 3.55
C ASP A 266 -7.95 -1.34 2.55
N ASN A 267 -8.68 -0.34 2.03
CA ASN A 267 -8.19 0.55 0.96
C ASN A 267 -7.04 1.46 1.40
N ARG A 268 -6.74 1.54 2.71
CA ARG A 268 -5.52 2.20 3.22
C ARG A 268 -4.25 1.51 2.75
N TRP A 269 -4.36 0.30 2.19
CA TRP A 269 -3.30 -0.47 1.56
C TRP A 269 -3.44 -0.46 0.04
N GLY A 270 -2.34 -0.19 -0.65
CA GLY A 270 -2.21 -0.39 -2.09
C GLY A 270 -1.40 -1.65 -2.39
N VAL A 271 -1.59 -2.20 -3.59
CA VAL A 271 -0.71 -3.23 -4.15
C VAL A 271 0.25 -2.55 -5.11
N PHE A 272 1.54 -2.79 -4.92
CA PHE A 272 2.59 -2.17 -5.72
C PHE A 272 3.53 -3.21 -6.31
N GLU A 273 4.18 -2.85 -7.40
CA GLU A 273 5.46 -3.46 -7.75
C GLU A 273 6.41 -3.32 -6.56
N ARG A 274 7.31 -4.29 -6.37
CA ARG A 274 8.30 -4.18 -5.28
C ARG A 274 9.15 -2.93 -5.50
N PRO A 275 9.15 -1.97 -4.56
CA PRO A 275 9.73 -0.65 -4.80
C PRO A 275 11.25 -0.74 -4.96
N ALA A 276 11.79 0.01 -5.91
CA ALA A 276 13.22 0.14 -6.11
C ALA A 276 13.63 1.60 -5.93
N VAL A 277 14.43 1.88 -4.91
CA VAL A 277 14.96 3.22 -4.66
C VAL A 277 16.46 3.18 -4.87
N MET A 278 16.93 4.00 -5.81
CA MET A 278 18.36 4.16 -6.12
C MET A 278 18.81 5.55 -5.70
N VAL A 279 19.93 5.60 -4.99
CA VAL A 279 20.59 6.84 -4.58
C VAL A 279 22.06 6.79 -4.98
N GLY A 280 22.58 7.89 -5.53
CA GLY A 280 23.98 8.02 -5.93
C GLY A 280 24.78 8.92 -4.98
N GLY A 281 25.72 9.69 -5.53
CA GLY A 281 26.55 10.64 -4.77
C GLY A 281 25.79 11.77 -4.05
N GLU A 282 24.53 12.00 -4.41
CA GLU A 282 23.64 13.00 -3.81
C GLU A 282 22.99 12.52 -2.50
N LEU A 283 23.25 11.28 -2.07
CA LEU A 283 22.71 10.77 -0.82
C LEU A 283 23.24 11.62 0.35
N VAL A 284 22.32 12.11 1.18
CA VAL A 284 22.59 12.83 2.44
C VAL A 284 21.98 12.04 3.61
N MET A 285 22.57 12.12 4.81
CA MET A 285 22.14 11.33 5.98
C MET A 285 20.68 11.63 6.34
N GLU A 286 20.26 12.88 6.15
CA GLU A 286 18.90 13.33 6.37
C GLU A 286 17.87 12.61 5.47
N SER A 287 18.29 12.03 4.34
CA SER A 287 17.42 11.20 3.49
C SER A 287 17.14 9.81 4.08
N LEU A 288 17.98 9.36 5.01
CA LEU A 288 17.81 8.11 5.75
C LEU A 288 17.07 8.32 7.07
N ASP A 289 16.87 9.56 7.48
CA ASP A 289 16.12 9.91 8.68
C ASP A 289 14.65 10.22 8.39
N LEU A 290 13.82 10.06 9.41
CA LEU A 290 12.43 10.47 9.36
C LEU A 290 12.34 12.00 9.29
N ARG A 291 11.86 12.54 8.16
CA ARG A 291 11.86 13.98 7.90
C ARG A 291 10.54 14.63 8.30
N PHE A 292 10.55 15.55 9.26
CA PHE A 292 9.40 16.38 9.59
C PHE A 292 9.34 17.62 8.70
N ASP A 293 8.20 17.90 8.08
CA ASP A 293 7.95 19.18 7.42
C ASP A 293 7.29 20.15 8.41
N PRO A 294 7.94 21.28 8.79
CA PRO A 294 7.38 22.21 9.77
C PRO A 294 6.19 23.03 9.25
N ILE A 295 6.00 23.13 7.93
CA ILE A 295 4.89 23.84 7.30
C ILE A 295 3.67 22.94 7.28
N THR A 296 3.81 21.75 6.69
CA THR A 296 2.69 20.81 6.53
C THR A 296 2.47 19.93 7.77
N LYS A 297 3.43 19.89 8.70
CA LYS A 297 3.34 19.25 10.02
C LYS A 297 2.95 17.77 9.95
N PHE A 298 3.62 17.04 9.07
CA PHE A 298 3.65 15.58 9.08
C PHE A 298 5.04 15.11 8.65
N TYR A 299 5.30 13.83 8.82
CA TYR A 299 6.59 13.24 8.50
C TYR A 299 6.56 12.57 7.13
N GLU A 300 7.67 12.63 6.43
CA GLU A 300 7.92 11.83 5.24
C GLU A 300 8.77 10.62 5.61
N ALA A 301 8.40 9.46 5.08
CA ALA A 301 9.15 8.23 5.27
C ALA A 301 10.58 8.35 4.71
N PRO A 302 11.59 7.82 5.42
CA PRO A 302 12.95 7.74 4.89
C PRO A 302 13.03 6.78 3.70
N LEU A 303 14.07 6.92 2.88
CA LEU A 303 14.20 6.19 1.61
C LEU A 303 14.19 4.67 1.77
N GLN A 304 14.82 4.14 2.81
CA GLN A 304 14.81 2.70 3.10
C GLN A 304 13.41 2.19 3.47
N LEU A 305 12.57 3.02 4.09
CA LEU A 305 11.18 2.65 4.38
C LEU A 305 10.32 2.67 3.12
N LYS A 306 10.55 3.64 2.21
CA LYS A 306 9.90 3.67 0.88
C LYS A 306 10.33 2.51 -0.02
N ALA A 307 11.56 2.02 0.14
CA ALA A 307 12.08 0.86 -0.58
C ALA A 307 11.68 -0.49 0.04
N ASN A 308 10.92 -0.49 1.15
CA ASN A 308 10.74 -1.70 1.95
C ASN A 308 10.02 -2.81 1.16
N GLY A 309 10.51 -4.04 1.33
CA GLY A 309 10.06 -5.20 0.57
C GLY A 309 10.46 -5.21 -0.91
N GLY A 310 11.23 -4.24 -1.40
CA GLY A 310 11.89 -4.29 -2.69
C GLY A 310 13.40 -4.16 -2.57
N MET A 311 13.98 -3.13 -3.18
CA MET A 311 15.42 -2.90 -3.20
C MET A 311 15.76 -1.45 -2.87
N PHE A 312 16.67 -1.26 -1.91
CA PHE A 312 17.35 0.00 -1.67
C PHE A 312 18.79 -0.11 -2.17
N LEU A 313 19.14 0.68 -3.18
CA LEU A 313 20.44 0.66 -3.84
C LEU A 313 21.19 1.96 -3.56
N ILE A 314 22.35 1.84 -2.92
CA ILE A 314 23.30 2.94 -2.76
C ILE A 314 24.42 2.75 -3.77
N ASP A 315 24.42 3.55 -4.82
CA ASP A 315 25.49 3.59 -5.82
C ASP A 315 26.62 4.53 -5.37
N ASP A 316 27.82 4.28 -5.88
CA ASP A 316 29.03 5.05 -5.55
C ASP A 316 29.32 5.17 -4.04
N PHE A 317 29.05 4.08 -3.30
CA PHE A 317 29.37 3.96 -1.87
C PHE A 317 30.85 4.32 -1.59
N GLY A 318 31.07 5.31 -0.73
CA GLY A 318 32.38 5.90 -0.41
C GLY A 318 32.79 7.10 -1.27
N ARG A 319 31.95 7.56 -2.20
CA ARG A 319 32.08 8.86 -2.88
C ARG A 319 31.00 9.86 -2.44
N GLN A 320 30.14 9.47 -1.50
CA GLN A 320 29.22 10.40 -0.86
C GLN A 320 29.99 11.45 -0.03
N THR A 321 29.31 12.55 0.27
CA THR A 321 29.82 13.59 1.16
C THR A 321 30.03 13.09 2.60
N MET A 322 29.42 11.96 2.96
CA MET A 322 29.54 11.29 4.26
C MET A 322 30.49 10.09 4.21
N SER A 323 31.05 9.69 5.35
CA SER A 323 31.95 8.55 5.40
C SER A 323 31.17 7.21 5.37
N PRO A 324 31.72 6.14 4.75
CA PRO A 324 31.12 4.80 4.78
C PRO A 324 30.88 4.19 6.16
N GLN A 325 31.50 4.74 7.21
CA GLN A 325 31.33 4.29 8.59
C GLN A 325 30.11 4.90 9.27
N GLU A 326 29.55 5.98 8.69
CA GLU A 326 28.36 6.68 9.19
C GLU A 326 27.06 6.18 8.53
N LEU A 327 27.16 5.42 7.42
CA LEU A 327 26.08 4.73 6.71
C LEU A 327 25.81 3.33 7.26
#